data_AF-A0A6B3GI03-F1
#
_entry.id   AF-A0A6B3GI03-F1
#
_cell.length_a   1.000
_cell.length_b   1.000
_cell.length_c   1.000
_cell.angle_alpha   90.00
_cell.angle_beta   90.00
_cell.angle_gamma   90.00
#
_symmetry.space_group_name_H-M   'P 1'
#
loop_
_entity.id
_entity.type
_entity.pdbx_description
1 polymer ?
#
loop_
_entity_poly.entity_id
_entity_poly.type
_entity_poly.pdbx_seq_one_letter_code
_entity_poly.pdbx_strand_id
1 'polypeptide(L)'
;MTSRSSATTARTSSEGRAVARTQTLLKGSNGIGTVRRTVLPGGLRIVTETLPSVRSATFGIWANVGSRDETPTLNGATHYLEHLLF
;
A
#
# COMPACT_ATOMS: atom_id res chain seq x y z
N MET A 1 -23.61 46.34 -5.52
CA MET A 1 -24.13 44.96 -5.44
C MET A 1 -23.78 44.26 -6.75
N THR A 2 -22.60 43.64 -6.82
CA THR A 2 -22.09 43.01 -8.07
C THR A 2 -21.61 41.62 -7.71
N SER A 3 -22.40 40.59 -8.03
CA SER A 3 -21.97 39.20 -7.85
C SER A 3 -21.07 38.81 -9.03
N ARG A 4 -19.85 38.35 -8.73
CA ARG A 4 -19.01 37.64 -9.70
C ARG A 4 -19.23 36.15 -9.45
N SER A 5 -19.89 35.49 -10.39
CA SER A 5 -19.97 34.02 -10.41
C SER A 5 -18.60 33.48 -10.81
N SER A 6 -17.91 32.82 -9.88
CA SER A 6 -16.67 32.09 -10.17
C SER A 6 -17.05 30.68 -10.58
N ALA A 7 -17.03 30.40 -11.88
CA ALA A 7 -17.20 29.04 -12.38
C ALA A 7 -15.92 28.25 -12.09
N THR A 8 -15.94 27.43 -11.04
CA THR A 8 -14.92 26.41 -10.78
C THR A 8 -14.94 25.41 -11.94
N THR A 9 -14.07 25.64 -12.92
CA THR A 9 -13.83 24.68 -14.00
C THR A 9 -12.98 23.56 -13.40
N ALA A 10 -13.62 22.46 -13.00
CA ALA A 10 -12.92 21.24 -12.66
C ALA A 10 -12.17 20.77 -13.90
N ARG A 11 -10.83 20.93 -13.91
CA ARG A 11 -9.98 20.31 -14.92
C ARG A 11 -10.19 18.80 -14.85
N THR A 12 -10.88 18.24 -15.82
CA THR A 12 -10.86 16.81 -16.09
C THR A 12 -9.44 16.46 -16.53
N SER A 13 -8.61 15.96 -15.61
CA SER A 13 -7.30 15.42 -15.96
C SER A 13 -7.52 14.14 -16.77
N SER A 14 -7.31 14.24 -18.08
CA SER A 14 -7.37 13.14 -19.05
C SER A 14 -6.12 12.25 -19.05
N GLU A 15 -5.29 12.31 -18.01
CA GLU A 15 -4.24 11.31 -17.83
C GLU A 15 -4.92 10.01 -17.42
N GLY A 16 -4.83 8.97 -18.26
CA GLY A 16 -5.41 7.66 -17.98
C GLY A 16 -5.02 7.23 -16.57
N ARG A 17 -6.00 7.17 -15.66
CA ARG A 17 -5.76 6.86 -14.25
C ARG A 17 -5.00 5.54 -14.20
N ALA A 18 -3.73 5.59 -13.81
CA ALA A 18 -2.92 4.40 -13.69
C ALA A 18 -3.68 3.36 -12.83
N VAL A 19 -3.83 2.14 -13.34
CA VAL A 19 -4.68 1.11 -12.73
C VAL A 19 -3.80 0.12 -11.99
N ALA A 20 -4.26 -0.32 -10.82
CA ALA A 20 -3.63 -1.40 -10.09
C ALA A 20 -3.60 -2.70 -10.90
N ARG A 21 -2.50 -3.45 -10.83
CA ARG A 21 -2.34 -4.75 -11.51
C ARG A 21 -2.42 -5.86 -10.48
N THR A 22 -3.40 -6.76 -10.62
CA THR A 22 -3.57 -7.91 -9.70
C THR A 22 -3.29 -9.23 -10.40
N GLN A 23 -2.51 -10.08 -9.74
CA GLN A 23 -2.19 -11.44 -10.15
C GLN A 23 -2.53 -12.41 -9.02
N THR A 24 -3.15 -13.54 -9.35
CA THR A 24 -3.29 -14.67 -8.41
C THR A 24 -1.95 -15.40 -8.33
N LEU A 25 -1.37 -15.46 -7.12
CA LEU A 25 -0.11 -16.17 -6.86
C LEU A 25 -0.38 -17.64 -6.53
N LEU A 26 -1.38 -17.89 -5.68
CA LEU A 26 -1.80 -19.23 -5.28
C LEU A 26 -3.32 -19.32 -5.38
N LYS A 27 -3.82 -20.37 -6.03
CA LYS A 27 -5.25 -20.69 -6.02
C LYS A 27 -5.58 -21.42 -4.71
N GLY A 28 -6.67 -21.03 -4.05
CA GLY A 28 -7.10 -21.71 -2.84
C GLY A 28 -7.48 -23.18 -3.11
N SER A 29 -7.06 -24.07 -2.22
CA SER A 29 -7.40 -25.50 -2.23
C SER A 29 -7.29 -26.06 -0.80
N ASN A 30 -8.06 -27.11 -0.48
CA ASN A 30 -7.98 -27.82 0.81
C ASN A 30 -8.03 -26.91 2.07
N GLY A 31 -8.81 -25.83 2.04
CA GLY A 31 -8.93 -24.88 3.15
C GLY A 31 -7.87 -23.76 3.17
N ILE A 32 -6.90 -23.78 2.25
CA ILE A 32 -5.96 -22.67 2.02
C ILE A 32 -6.66 -21.58 1.20
N GLY A 33 -6.45 -20.33 1.59
CA GLY A 33 -7.05 -19.17 0.95
C GLY A 33 -6.45 -18.88 -0.43
N THR A 34 -7.18 -18.16 -1.27
CA THR A 34 -6.60 -17.66 -2.53
C THR A 34 -5.65 -16.50 -2.22
N VAL A 35 -4.39 -16.62 -2.64
CA VAL A 35 -3.37 -15.58 -2.47
C VAL A 35 -3.26 -14.75 -3.73
N ARG A 36 -3.40 -13.44 -3.60
CA ARG A 36 -3.29 -12.48 -4.70
C ARG A 36 -2.25 -11.43 -4.37
N ARG A 37 -1.52 -10.99 -5.39
CA ARG A 37 -0.64 -9.84 -5.33
C ARG A 37 -1.20 -8.74 -6.20
N THR A 38 -1.35 -7.55 -5.62
CA THR A 38 -1.73 -6.33 -6.33
C THR A 38 -0.58 -5.34 -6.28
N VAL A 39 -0.20 -4.80 -7.43
CA VAL A 39 0.76 -3.69 -7.53
C VAL A 39 -0.02 -2.43 -7.86
N LEU A 40 0.00 -1.45 -6.96
CA LEU A 40 -0.61 -0.15 -7.17
C LEU A 40 0.25 0.71 -8.11
N PRO A 41 -0.33 1.76 -8.73
CA PRO A 41 0.40 2.68 -9.60
C PRO A 41 1.69 3.27 -9.00
N GLY A 42 1.69 3.55 -7.69
CA GLY A 42 2.87 4.05 -6.97
C GLY A 42 3.91 2.99 -6.61
N GLY A 43 3.79 1.76 -7.11
CA GLY A 43 4.72 0.66 -6.84
C GLY A 43 4.45 -0.11 -5.56
N LEU A 44 3.52 0.33 -4.69
CA LEU A 44 3.15 -0.42 -3.49
C LEU A 44 2.64 -1.81 -3.86
N ARG A 45 3.23 -2.83 -3.23
CA ARG A 45 2.86 -4.24 -3.40
C ARG A 45 2.00 -4.66 -2.22
N ILE A 46 0.80 -5.14 -2.52
CA ILE A 46 -0.15 -5.66 -1.54
C ILE A 46 -0.30 -7.16 -1.80
N VAL A 47 -0.07 -7.98 -0.79
CA VAL A 47 -0.35 -9.42 -0.83
C VAL A 47 -1.55 -9.67 0.07
N THR A 48 -2.58 -10.30 -0.47
CA THR A 48 -3.82 -10.62 0.26
C THR A 48 -4.10 -12.11 0.17
N GLU A 49 -4.50 -12.70 1.29
CA GLU A 49 -5.06 -14.05 1.35
C GLU A 49 -6.48 -13.97 1.92
N THR A 50 -7.44 -14.65 1.28
CA THR A 50 -8.81 -14.75 1.79
C THR A 50 -9.04 -16.12 2.40
N LEU A 51 -9.30 -16.16 3.70
CA LEU A 51 -9.60 -17.37 4.47
C LEU A 51 -11.06 -17.33 4.95
N PRO A 52 -12.01 -18.00 4.27
CA PRO A 52 -13.43 -17.93 4.63
C PRO A 52 -13.78 -18.48 6.02
N SER A 53 -12.93 -19.31 6.60
CA SER A 53 -13.14 -19.98 7.89
C SER A 53 -12.76 -19.15 9.11
N VAL A 54 -12.10 -17.99 8.94
CA VAL A 54 -11.65 -17.15 10.06
C VAL A 54 -12.51 -15.88 10.19
N ARG A 55 -12.67 -15.41 11.43
CA ARG A 55 -13.42 -14.16 11.75
C ARG A 55 -12.51 -13.03 12.21
N SER A 56 -11.21 -13.10 11.89
CA SER A 56 -10.21 -12.10 12.19
C SER A 56 -9.48 -11.69 10.91
N ALA A 57 -8.80 -10.56 10.97
CA ALA A 57 -7.88 -10.12 9.94
C ALA A 57 -6.53 -9.81 10.58
N THR A 58 -5.46 -10.12 9.86
CA THR A 58 -4.09 -9.74 10.20
C THR A 58 -3.51 -8.97 9.03
N PHE A 59 -2.73 -7.94 9.32
CA PHE A 59 -1.95 -7.24 8.30
C PHE A 59 -0.56 -6.94 8.85
N GLY A 60 0.39 -6.78 7.94
CA GLY A 60 1.74 -6.34 8.22
C GLY A 60 2.18 -5.34 7.18
N ILE A 61 3.13 -4.49 7.55
CA ILE A 61 3.77 -3.54 6.64
C ILE A 61 5.25 -3.89 6.62
N TRP A 62 5.83 -3.98 5.43
CA TRP A 62 7.25 -4.22 5.24
C TRP A 62 7.87 -3.06 4.51
N ALA A 63 8.87 -2.45 5.14
CA ALA A 63 9.76 -1.50 4.49
C ALA A 63 11.05 -2.25 4.10
N ASN A 64 11.47 -2.14 2.84
CA ASN A 64 12.73 -2.74 2.39
C ASN A 64 13.91 -1.80 2.70
N VAL A 65 14.02 -1.41 3.97
CA VAL A 65 15.05 -0.54 4.54
C VAL A 65 15.24 -0.93 6.00
N GLY A 66 16.45 -0.85 6.52
CA GLY A 66 16.77 -1.16 7.91
C GLY A 66 18.13 -0.61 8.33
N SER A 67 18.63 -1.02 9.50
CA SER A 67 19.93 -0.55 10.01
C SER A 67 21.12 -0.78 9.08
N ARG A 68 21.04 -1.74 8.16
CA ARG A 68 22.07 -1.96 7.13
C ARG A 68 22.20 -0.78 6.15
N ASP A 69 21.14 0.00 5.99
CA ASP A 69 21.07 1.12 5.05
C ASP A 69 21.44 2.46 5.73
N GLU A 70 21.86 2.43 6.99
CA GLU A 70 22.25 3.61 7.76
C GLU A 70 23.70 4.03 7.47
N THR A 71 23.94 5.34 7.47
CA THR A 71 25.30 5.89 7.56
C THR A 71 25.82 5.80 8.99
N PRO A 72 27.14 5.72 9.23
CA PRO A 72 27.71 5.65 10.57
C PRO A 72 27.24 6.75 11.54
N THR A 73 26.96 7.94 11.03
CA THR A 73 26.47 9.09 11.81
C THR A 73 25.00 8.97 12.25
N LEU A 74 24.25 8.03 11.68
CA LEU A 74 22.81 7.80 11.93
C LEU A 74 22.54 6.40 12.49
N ASN A 75 23.57 5.71 13.00
CA ASN A 75 23.42 4.37 13.56
C ASN A 75 22.32 4.32 14.62
N GLY A 76 21.39 3.39 14.46
CA GLY A 76 20.24 3.19 15.34
C GLY A 76 19.01 4.02 14.96
N ALA A 77 19.06 4.85 13.92
CA ALA A 77 17.93 5.68 13.51
C ALA A 77 16.71 4.85 13.08
N THR A 78 16.89 3.77 12.32
CA THR A 78 15.79 2.89 11.89
C THR A 78 15.15 2.20 13.07
N HIS A 79 15.97 1.66 13.99
CA HIS A 79 15.47 1.05 15.22
C HIS A 79 14.72 2.07 16.10
N TYR A 80 15.24 3.29 16.20
CA TYR A 80 14.56 4.37 16.91
C TYR A 80 13.22 4.74 16.26
N LEU A 81 13.15 4.81 14.93
CA LEU A 81 11.90 5.05 14.20
C LEU A 81 10.90 3.90 14.39
N GLU A 82 11.35 2.65 14.42
CA GLU A 82 10.50 1.50 14.73
C GLU A 82 9.85 1.64 16.12
N HIS A 83 10.61 2.11 17.12
CA HIS A 83 10.10 2.41 18.46
C HIS A 83 9.14 3.60 18.54
N LEU A 84 9.10 4.48 17.54
CA LEU A 84 8.14 5.58 17.51
C LEU A 84 6.84 5.20 16.79
N LEU A 85 6.87 4.16 15.96
CA LEU A 85 5.70 3.70 15.23
C LEU A 85 4.73 2.87 16.10
N PHE A 86 5.15 2.45 17.30
CA PHE A 86 4.41 1.59 18.23
C PHE A 86 4.70 1.94 19.69
#